data_AF-A0A1J3DDF7-F1
#
_entry.id   AF-A0A1J3DDF7-F1
#
_cell.length_a   1.000
_cell.length_b   1.000
_cell.length_c   1.000
_cell.angle_alpha   90.00
_cell.angle_beta   90.00
_cell.angle_gamma   90.00
#
_symmetry.space_group_name_H-M   'P 1'
#
loop_
_entity.id
_entity.type
_entity.pdbx_description
1 polymer ?
#
loop_
_entity_poly.entity_id
_entity_poly.type
_entity_poly.pdbx_seq_one_letter_code
_entity_poly.pdbx_strand_id
1 'polypeptide(L)'
;KATGRDKCIRNSFKKIGMRKTLVFYKGRAPHGQKTDWIMHEYRLEDADEPQGNPSEDGWVVCRVFMKKNLFKVVNEGGSSINSTD
;
A
#
# COMPACT_ATOMS: atom_id res chain seq x y z
N LYS A 1 -6.81 -5.60 -2.36
CA LYS A 1 -7.21 -4.63 -3.41
C LYS A 1 -6.27 -3.43 -3.35
N ALA A 2 -5.72 -2.97 -4.47
CA ALA A 2 -4.95 -1.72 -4.52
C ALA A 2 -5.83 -0.52 -4.11
N THR A 3 -5.27 0.44 -3.39
CA THR A 3 -5.94 1.68 -2.99
C THR A 3 -5.03 2.87 -3.26
N GLY A 4 -5.58 3.88 -3.94
CA GLY A 4 -4.82 5.04 -4.40
C GLY A 4 -3.85 4.70 -5.53
N ARG A 5 -3.03 5.71 -5.87
CA ARG A 5 -1.95 5.60 -6.85
C ARG A 5 -0.65 5.19 -6.14
N ASP A 6 0.17 4.39 -6.82
CA ASP A 6 1.51 4.04 -6.33
C ASP A 6 2.34 5.31 -6.05
N LYS A 7 3.08 5.30 -4.93
CA LYS A 7 3.93 6.43 -4.50
C LYS A 7 5.40 6.18 -4.85
N CYS A 8 6.04 7.17 -5.45
CA CYS A 8 7.48 7.15 -5.72
C CYS A 8 8.27 7.25 -4.41
N ILE A 9 9.31 6.43 -4.28
CA ILE A 9 10.27 6.47 -3.16
C ILE A 9 11.57 7.05 -3.69
N ARG A 10 12.04 8.11 -3.03
CA ARG A 10 13.29 8.80 -3.39
C ARG A 10 14.27 8.76 -2.23
N ASN A 11 15.54 8.58 -2.55
CA ASN A 11 16.64 8.91 -1.68
C ASN A 11 17.28 10.21 -2.22
N SER A 12 17.11 11.32 -1.49
CA SER A 12 17.38 12.67 -1.97
C SER A 12 16.73 12.93 -3.34
N PHE A 13 17.52 12.97 -4.42
CA PHE A 13 17.03 13.23 -5.78
C PHE A 13 16.90 11.97 -6.64
N LYS A 14 17.42 10.82 -6.18
CA LYS A 14 17.39 9.55 -6.92
C LYS A 14 16.11 8.79 -6.61
N LYS A 15 15.36 8.39 -7.63
CA LYS A 15 14.26 7.41 -7.51
C LYS A 15 14.89 6.05 -7.24
N ILE A 16 14.43 5.40 -6.17
CA ILE A 16 14.94 4.07 -5.76
C ILE A 16 13.85 3.00 -5.83
N GLY A 17 12.59 3.38 -6.05
CA GLY A 17 11.50 2.42 -6.10
C GLY A 17 10.11 3.01 -6.00
N MET A 18 9.14 2.13 -5.82
CA MET A 18 7.71 2.44 -5.74
C MET A 18 7.05 1.71 -4.57
N ARG A 19 6.10 2.39 -3.92
CA ARG A 19 5.24 1.81 -2.88
C ARG A 19 3.81 1.73 -3.35
N LYS A 20 3.26 0.52 -3.39
CA LYS A 20 1.83 0.26 -3.57
C LYS A 20 1.16 0.06 -2.22
N THR A 21 0.00 0.67 -2.02
CA THR A 21 -0.83 0.46 -0.83
C THR A 21 -2.02 -0.42 -1.18
N LEU A 22 -2.25 -1.46 -0.39
CA LEU A 22 -3.35 -2.40 -0.55
C LEU A 22 -4.19 -2.47 0.73
N VAL A 23 -5.48 -2.70 0.55
CA VAL A 23 -6.43 -3.05 1.62
C VAL A 23 -6.86 -4.49 1.45
N PHE A 24 -6.87 -5.25 2.54
CA PHE A 24 -7.38 -6.61 2.54
C PHE A 24 -8.91 -6.63 2.69
N TYR A 25 -9.54 -7.56 1.97
CA TYR A 25 -10.99 -7.78 2.00
C TYR A 25 -11.24 -9.23 2.39
N LYS A 26 -12.15 -9.45 3.35
CA LYS A 26 -12.60 -10.79 3.75
C LYS A 26 -13.70 -11.27 2.79
N GLY A 27 -13.60 -12.50 2.31
CA GLY A 27 -14.56 -13.07 1.35
C GLY A 27 -14.13 -12.90 -0.11
N ARG A 28 -15.02 -13.24 -1.04
CA ARG A 28 -14.72 -13.21 -2.49
C ARG A 28 -15.15 -11.89 -3.13
N ALA A 29 -14.40 -11.44 -4.13
CA ALA A 29 -14.84 -10.33 -4.97
C ALA A 29 -16.12 -10.69 -5.74
N PRO A 30 -16.99 -9.71 -6.06
CA PRO A 30 -16.93 -8.30 -5.65
C PRO A 30 -17.47 -8.03 -4.24
N HIS A 31 -18.15 -9.00 -3.62
CA HIS A 31 -18.89 -8.85 -2.34
C HIS A 31 -18.01 -8.93 -1.08
N GLY A 32 -16.69 -8.81 -1.21
CA GLY A 32 -15.79 -8.88 -0.06
C GLY A 32 -16.01 -7.73 0.93
N GLN A 33 -15.88 -8.02 2.22
CA GLN A 33 -15.97 -7.00 3.27
C GLN A 33 -14.60 -6.36 3.48
N LYS A 34 -14.53 -5.03 3.38
CA LYS A 34 -13.31 -4.26 3.65
C LYS A 34 -12.86 -4.47 5.10
N THR A 35 -11.57 -4.70 5.30
CA THR A 35 -10.97 -4.80 6.64
C THR A 35 -10.04 -3.62 6.91
N ASP A 36 -9.58 -3.52 8.16
CA ASP A 36 -8.59 -2.51 8.59
C ASP A 36 -7.15 -2.96 8.35
N TRP A 37 -6.95 -4.13 7.75
CA TRP A 37 -5.65 -4.64 7.35
C TRP A 37 -5.14 -3.92 6.12
N ILE A 38 -3.97 -3.32 6.27
CA ILE A 38 -3.23 -2.62 5.24
C ILE A 38 -1.96 -3.40 4.93
N MET A 39 -1.61 -3.44 3.64
CA MET A 39 -0.33 -3.91 3.17
C MET A 39 0.33 -2.80 2.37
N HIS A 40 1.60 -2.54 2.65
CA HIS A 40 2.48 -1.79 1.77
C HIS A 40 3.42 -2.76 1.07
N GLU A 41 3.37 -2.77 -0.25
CA GLU A 41 4.26 -3.51 -1.13
C GLU A 41 5.29 -2.54 -1.70
N TYR A 42 6.57 -2.82 -1.49
CA TYR A 42 7.69 -2.01 -1.92
C TYR A 42 8.45 -2.76 -3.01
N ARG A 43 8.62 -2.10 -4.16
CA ARG A 43 9.40 -2.57 -5.30
C ARG A 43 10.63 -1.69 -5.46
N LEU A 44 11.81 -2.31 -5.56
CA LEU A 44 13.04 -1.61 -5.93
C LEU A 44 12.99 -1.29 -7.43
N GLU A 45 13.52 -0.13 -7.80
CA GLU A 45 13.77 0.19 -9.20
C GLU A 45 15.20 0.75 -9.29
N ASP A 46 16.08 0.04 -9.99
CA ASP A 46 17.45 0.48 -10.21
C ASP A 46 17.50 1.46 -11.40
N ALA A 47 17.78 2.72 -11.10
CA ALA A 47 17.83 3.79 -12.09
C ALA A 47 19.09 3.75 -12.97
N ASP A 48 20.11 2.96 -12.61
CA ASP A 48 21.46 3.06 -13.20
C ASP A 48 21.86 1.87 -14.09
N GLU A 49 21.00 0.86 -14.28
CA GLU A 49 21.29 -0.24 -15.22
C GLU A 49 20.52 -0.10 -16.54
N PRO A 50 21.18 0.25 -17.66
CA PRO A 50 20.54 0.33 -18.98
C PRO A 50 20.19 -1.05 -19.55
N GLN A 51 20.63 -2.13 -18.90
CA GLN A 51 20.28 -3.53 -19.18
C GLN A 51 20.07 -4.19 -17.83
N GLY A 52 18.82 -4.29 -17.40
CA GLY A 52 18.46 -4.85 -16.10
C GLY A 52 19.11 -6.22 -15.90
N ASN A 53 19.91 -6.35 -14.84
CA ASN A 53 20.31 -7.66 -14.37
C ASN A 53 19.05 -8.40 -13.89
N PRO A 54 18.68 -9.53 -14.52
CA PRO A 54 17.45 -10.26 -14.20
C PRO A 54 17.52 -11.00 -12.85
N SER A 55 18.56 -10.77 -12.05
CA SER A 55 18.89 -11.56 -10.86
C SER A 55 18.24 -11.08 -9.56
N GLU A 56 17.72 -9.84 -9.49
CA GLU A 56 17.01 -9.32 -8.29
C GLU A 56 15.50 -9.05 -8.54
N ASP A 57 15.02 -9.31 -9.76
CA ASP A 57 13.72 -8.90 -10.32
C ASP A 57 12.45 -9.53 -9.71
N GLY A 58 12.59 -10.40 -8.70
CA GLY A 58 11.46 -11.19 -8.19
C GLY A 58 10.93 -10.76 -6.82
N TRP A 59 11.70 -10.00 -6.05
CA TRP A 59 11.41 -9.79 -4.64
C TRP A 59 10.68 -8.47 -4.39
N VAL A 60 9.70 -8.53 -3.51
CA VAL A 60 9.04 -7.34 -2.96
C VAL A 60 9.15 -7.37 -1.44
N VAL A 61 9.33 -6.22 -0.83
CA VAL A 61 9.23 -6.10 0.63
C VAL A 61 7.80 -5.74 0.98
N CYS A 62 7.20 -6.48 1.90
CA CYS A 62 5.83 -6.26 2.35
C CYS A 62 5.80 -5.84 3.82
N ARG A 63 5.13 -4.73 4.13
CA ARG A 63 4.76 -4.36 5.50
C ARG A 63 3.26 -4.54 5.67
N VAL A 64 2.86 -5.47 6.53
CA VAL A 64 1.45 -5.74 6.86
C VAL A 64 1.15 -5.22 8.25
N PHE A 65 0.07 -4.48 8.40
CA PHE A 65 -0.35 -3.93 9.68
C PHE A 65 -1.86 -3.69 9.71
N MET A 66 -2.43 -3.68 10.91
CA MET A 66 -3.82 -3.28 11.12
C MET A 66 -3.86 -1.80 11.47
N LYS A 67 -4.69 -1.01 10.77
CA LYS A 67 -4.95 0.37 11.18
C LYS A 67 -5.70 0.32 12.51
N LYS A 68 -5.10 0.88 13.57
CA LYS A 68 -5.81 1.09 14.84
C LYS A 68 -6.92 2.12 14.57
N ASN A 69 -8.15 1.64 14.45
CA ASN A 69 -9.30 2.52 14.46
C ASN A 69 -9.52 2.96 15.90
N LEU A 70 -8.96 4.10 16.29
CA LEU A 70 -9.27 4.74 17.56
C LEU A 70 -10.76 5.14 17.67
N PHE A 71 -11.54 4.98 16.59
CA PHE A 71 -12.94 5.44 16.46
C PHE A 71 -13.94 4.32 16.14
N LYS A 72 -13.70 3.06 16.57
CA LYS A 72 -14.74 2.02 16.58
C LYS A 72 -15.27 1.69 17.98
N VAL A 73 -15.26 2.69 18.87
CA VAL A 73 -16.08 2.70 20.09
C VAL A 73 -16.90 4.00 20.13
N VAL A 74 -17.61 4.32 19.05
CA VAL A 74 -18.85 5.10 19.14
C VAL A 74 -19.77 4.62 18.01
N ASN A 75 -20.82 3.93 18.43
CA ASN A 75 -22.20 3.84 17.93
C ASN A 75 -22.53 4.05 16.44
N GLU A 76 -23.58 3.35 16.01
CA GLU A 76 -24.24 3.50 14.71
C GLU A 76 -24.43 4.98 14.29
N GLY A 77 -24.06 5.29 13.04
CA GLY A 77 -24.43 6.52 12.34
C GLY A 77 -23.37 7.62 12.31
N GLY A 78 -22.82 7.91 11.12
CA GLY A 78 -22.20 9.21 10.85
C GLY A 78 -20.88 9.20 10.06
N SER A 79 -21.00 9.46 8.76
CA SER A 79 -20.14 10.32 7.93
C SER A 79 -18.60 10.17 8.00
N SER A 80 -18.06 9.59 6.93
CA SER A 80 -16.65 9.61 6.57
C SER A 80 -16.13 11.04 6.32
N ILE A 81 -15.25 11.53 7.19
CA ILE A 81 -14.42 12.70 6.90
C ILE A 81 -13.14 12.25 6.18
N ASN A 82 -12.82 12.90 5.06
CA ASN A 82 -11.54 12.78 4.38
C ASN A 82 -10.58 13.77 5.04
N SER A 83 -9.41 13.32 5.50
CA SER A 83 -8.32 14.21 5.91
C SER A 83 -7.24 14.21 4.83
N THR A 84 -7.17 15.34 4.13
CA THR A 84 -6.02 15.88 3.41
C THR A 84 -4.94 16.30 4.40
N ASP A 85 -3.77 15.66 4.31
CA ASP A 85 -2.46 16.30 4.04
C ASP A 85 -1.46 15.22 3.59
#